data_AF-A0AAW5FB41-F1
#
_entry.id   AF-A0AAW5FB41-F1
#
_cell.length_a   1.000
_cell.length_b   1.000
_cell.length_c   1.000
_cell.angle_alpha   90.00
_cell.angle_beta   90.00
_cell.angle_gamma   90.00
#
_symmetry.space_group_name_H-M   'P 1'
#
loop_
_entity.id
_entity.type
_entity.pdbx_description
1 polymer ?
#
loop_
_entity_poly.entity_id
_entity_poly.type
_entity_poly.pdbx_seq_one_letter_code
_entity_poly.pdbx_strand_id
1 'polypeptide(L)'
;MLRCSDQSVLCHCDRRGCNGKPLIGFSVSPEDGGANLFGKTVDSLQENVVVGESEITGTLKHVTGYTGFSSNTSEQEGNYLALKVDADSEDAIVTVELVGGTKGPVTLDEDMNIVLLIKNKDTQSIKVTVNDGEDSATKTYGLTGLTLETE
;
A
#
# COMPACT_ATOMS: atom_id res chain seq x y z
N MET A 1 12.88 -36.31 -7.92
CA MET A 1 11.54 -35.83 -8.31
C MET A 1 10.78 -35.57 -7.01
N LEU A 2 11.05 -34.43 -6.38
CA LEU A 2 10.26 -33.95 -5.23
C LEU A 2 9.30 -32.90 -5.78
N ARG A 3 8.01 -33.09 -5.48
CA ARG A 3 6.93 -32.23 -5.95
C ARG A 3 6.95 -30.94 -5.14
N CYS A 4 7.05 -29.80 -5.84
CA CYS A 4 6.59 -28.52 -5.33
C CYS A 4 5.09 -28.67 -5.03
N SER A 5 4.71 -28.71 -3.75
CA SER A 5 3.32 -28.55 -3.33
C SER A 5 3.24 -27.25 -2.55
N ASP A 6 2.26 -26.44 -2.97
CA ASP A 6 1.75 -25.21 -2.37
C ASP A 6 2.63 -23.96 -2.48
N GLN A 7 2.24 -23.13 -3.46
CA GLN A 7 2.01 -21.68 -3.33
C GLN A 7 2.78 -21.04 -2.16
N SER A 8 3.92 -20.37 -2.31
CA SER A 8 3.97 -18.97 -2.81
C SER A 8 5.40 -18.43 -2.94
N VAL A 9 6.43 -19.27 -3.02
CA VAL A 9 7.83 -18.77 -3.09
C VAL A 9 8.50 -19.35 -4.34
N LEU A 10 8.76 -18.48 -5.32
CA LEU A 10 9.59 -18.77 -6.48
C LEU A 10 11.02 -19.07 -6.02
N CYS A 11 11.27 -20.30 -5.60
CA CYS A 11 12.63 -20.78 -5.37
C CYS A 11 13.33 -21.00 -6.72
N HIS A 12 14.09 -20.01 -7.18
CA HIS A 12 15.11 -20.22 -8.21
C HIS A 12 16.23 -21.08 -7.60
N CYS A 13 16.11 -22.40 -7.66
CA CYS A 13 17.16 -23.31 -7.21
C CYS A 13 18.01 -23.77 -8.42
N ASP A 14 19.29 -23.39 -8.43
CA ASP A 14 20.32 -24.04 -9.26
C ASP A 14 21.04 -25.14 -8.44
N ARG A 15 21.74 -26.05 -9.13
CA ARG A 15 22.35 -27.31 -8.68
C ARG A 15 23.40 -27.20 -7.55
N ARG A 16 23.59 -26.04 -6.91
CA ARG A 16 24.53 -25.81 -5.80
C ARG A 16 23.88 -25.55 -4.44
N GLY A 17 22.57 -25.75 -4.31
CA GLY A 17 21.85 -25.65 -3.03
C GLY A 17 21.15 -24.30 -2.87
N CYS A 18 19.97 -24.32 -2.26
CA CYS A 18 19.16 -23.13 -2.03
C CYS A 18 19.67 -22.42 -0.76
N ASN A 19 20.73 -21.61 -0.88
CA ASN A 19 21.27 -20.75 0.18
C ASN A 19 20.84 -19.28 0.00
N GLY A 20 19.60 -19.06 -0.44
CA GLY A 20 18.99 -17.74 -0.39
C GLY A 20 18.51 -17.48 1.03
N LYS A 21 19.02 -16.43 1.68
CA LYS A 21 18.43 -15.88 2.91
C LYS A 21 16.94 -15.60 2.63
N PRO A 22 16.00 -15.89 3.56
CA PRO A 22 14.59 -15.64 3.32
C PRO A 22 14.38 -14.17 2.94
N LEU A 23 13.68 -13.90 1.84
CA LEU A 23 13.27 -12.54 1.51
C LEU A 23 12.32 -12.05 2.61
N ILE A 24 12.45 -10.79 3.03
CA ILE A 24 11.51 -10.15 3.96
C ILE A 24 10.11 -10.22 3.36
N GLY A 25 9.19 -10.87 4.08
CA GLY A 25 7.79 -10.90 3.73
C GLY A 25 7.05 -9.67 4.28
N PHE A 26 6.09 -9.20 3.49
CA PHE A 26 5.13 -8.21 3.91
C PHE A 26 3.84 -8.35 3.10
N SER A 27 2.73 -7.91 3.68
CA SER A 27 1.45 -7.78 3.02
C SER A 27 0.97 -6.34 3.01
N VAL A 28 0.15 -6.02 2.01
CA VAL A 28 -0.55 -4.74 1.93
C VAL A 28 -2.03 -5.05 1.80
N SER A 29 -2.85 -4.40 2.61
CA SER A 29 -4.31 -4.58 2.61
C SER A 29 -5.00 -3.22 2.62
N PRO A 30 -6.28 -3.14 2.20
CA PRO A 30 -7.09 -1.98 2.58
C PRO A 30 -7.13 -1.87 4.12
N GLU A 31 -7.19 -0.64 4.62
CA GLU A 31 -7.47 -0.43 6.04
C GLU A 31 -8.90 -0.88 6.39
N ASP A 32 -9.12 -1.26 7.65
CA ASP A 32 -10.45 -1.57 8.19
C ASP A 32 -11.42 -0.39 8.03
N GLY A 33 -12.62 -0.68 7.52
CA GLY A 33 -13.65 0.31 7.23
C GLY A 33 -14.06 1.19 8.42
N GLY A 34 -14.01 0.62 9.64
CA GLY A 34 -14.33 1.31 10.88
C GLY A 34 -13.19 2.15 11.45
N ALA A 35 -11.97 1.98 10.95
CA ALA A 35 -10.82 2.75 11.42
C ALA A 35 -11.03 4.25 11.19
N ASN A 36 -10.68 5.06 12.18
CA ASN A 36 -10.69 6.52 12.05
C ASN A 36 -9.29 7.00 11.68
N LEU A 37 -9.15 7.52 10.46
CA LEU A 37 -7.92 8.12 10.00
C LEU A 37 -8.15 9.62 9.85
N PHE A 38 -7.45 10.40 10.67
CA PHE A 38 -7.49 11.86 10.61
C PHE A 38 -8.89 12.49 10.69
N GLY A 39 -9.80 11.87 11.46
CA GLY A 39 -11.16 12.38 11.67
C GLY A 39 -12.22 11.86 10.70
N LYS A 40 -11.89 10.93 9.79
CA LYS A 40 -12.85 10.25 8.91
C LYS A 40 -12.74 8.73 9.05
N THR A 41 -13.86 8.03 8.92
CA THR A 41 -13.87 6.57 8.84
C THR A 41 -13.42 6.13 7.46
N VAL A 42 -12.71 5.00 7.36
CA VAL A 42 -12.24 4.47 6.07
C VAL A 42 -13.40 4.15 5.13
N ASP A 43 -14.54 3.68 5.65
CA ASP A 43 -15.76 3.47 4.85
C ASP A 43 -16.29 4.74 4.16
N SER A 44 -15.95 5.92 4.70
CA SER A 44 -16.28 7.20 4.08
C SER A 44 -15.29 7.63 3.00
N LEU A 45 -14.13 6.97 2.91
CA LEU A 45 -13.07 7.26 1.94
C LEU A 45 -13.10 6.30 0.75
N GLN A 46 -13.40 5.02 1.00
CA GLN A 46 -13.24 3.97 0.00
C GLN A 46 -14.22 2.82 0.19
N GLU A 47 -14.42 2.02 -0.86
CA GLU A 47 -15.29 0.86 -0.84
C GLU A 47 -14.81 -0.22 -1.81
N ASN A 48 -15.01 -1.49 -1.45
CA ASN A 48 -14.65 -2.65 -2.28
C ASN A 48 -13.18 -2.64 -2.73
N VAL A 49 -12.29 -2.08 -1.90
CA VAL A 49 -10.86 -2.02 -2.19
C VAL A 49 -10.25 -3.41 -2.04
N VAL A 50 -9.52 -3.83 -3.07
CA VAL A 50 -8.79 -5.10 -3.10
C VAL A 50 -7.36 -4.82 -3.53
N VAL A 51 -6.40 -5.30 -2.75
CA VAL A 51 -4.97 -5.26 -3.09
C VAL A 51 -4.59 -6.59 -3.73
N GLY A 52 -4.37 -6.59 -5.04
CA GLY A 52 -3.95 -7.75 -5.80
C GLY A 52 -2.44 -7.95 -5.82
N GLU A 53 -1.95 -8.81 -6.73
CA GLU A 53 -0.51 -9.05 -6.86
C GLU A 53 0.24 -7.82 -7.38
N SER A 54 -0.32 -7.05 -8.31
CA SER A 54 0.36 -5.90 -8.93
C SER A 54 -0.52 -4.67 -9.11
N GLU A 55 -1.77 -4.73 -8.66
CA GLU A 55 -2.76 -3.68 -8.87
C GLU A 55 -3.69 -3.57 -7.66
N ILE A 56 -4.18 -2.36 -7.40
CA ILE A 56 -5.23 -2.09 -6.45
C ILE A 56 -6.50 -1.71 -7.22
N THR A 57 -7.60 -2.35 -6.88
CA THR A 57 -8.92 -2.10 -7.46
C THR A 57 -9.90 -1.65 -6.40
N GLY A 58 -11.02 -1.04 -6.79
CA GLY A 58 -12.09 -0.62 -5.87
C GLY A 58 -12.62 0.76 -6.23
N THR A 59 -13.41 1.35 -5.34
CA THR A 59 -13.96 2.69 -5.50
C THR A 59 -13.42 3.61 -4.42
N LEU A 60 -12.88 4.77 -4.81
CA LEU A 60 -12.53 5.85 -3.89
C LEU A 60 -13.60 6.93 -3.96
N LYS A 61 -14.23 7.20 -2.82
CA LYS A 61 -15.31 8.18 -2.70
C LYS A 61 -14.74 9.59 -2.84
N HIS A 62 -15.53 10.52 -3.38
CA HIS A 62 -15.16 11.92 -3.34
C HIS A 62 -15.42 12.47 -1.94
N VAL A 63 -14.36 12.95 -1.29
CA VAL A 63 -14.40 13.40 0.10
C VAL A 63 -14.13 14.89 0.12
N THR A 64 -14.97 15.64 0.81
CA THR A 64 -14.78 17.07 1.08
C THR A 64 -14.48 17.33 2.56
N GLY A 65 -13.87 18.48 2.84
CA GLY A 65 -13.64 18.97 4.21
C GLY A 65 -12.75 18.05 5.05
N TYR A 66 -11.76 17.37 4.46
CA TYR A 66 -10.85 16.47 5.17
C TYR A 66 -9.71 17.23 5.88
N THR A 67 -10.07 18.14 6.77
CA THR A 67 -9.12 19.06 7.44
C THR A 67 -8.10 18.36 8.32
N GLY A 68 -8.38 17.16 8.82
CA GLY A 68 -7.42 16.37 9.59
C GLY A 68 -6.31 15.76 8.73
N PHE A 69 -6.54 15.53 7.43
CA PHE A 69 -5.54 14.97 6.53
C PHE A 69 -4.43 15.97 6.19
N SER A 70 -4.78 17.24 5.99
CA SER A 70 -3.83 18.28 5.63
C SER A 70 -4.36 19.66 6.00
N SER A 71 -3.45 20.57 6.37
CA SER A 71 -3.76 22.00 6.53
C SER A 71 -3.84 22.74 5.19
N ASN A 72 -3.40 22.12 4.09
CA ASN A 72 -3.52 22.67 2.75
C ASN A 72 -4.93 22.40 2.20
N THR A 73 -5.69 23.46 1.94
CA THR A 73 -7.07 23.38 1.45
C THR A 73 -7.20 22.59 0.14
N SER A 74 -6.19 22.63 -0.73
CA SER A 74 -6.16 21.86 -1.98
C SER A 74 -5.95 20.35 -1.80
N GLU A 75 -5.65 19.90 -0.58
CA GLU A 75 -5.51 18.50 -0.19
C GLU A 75 -6.63 18.05 0.75
N GLN A 76 -7.60 18.91 1.07
CA GLN A 76 -8.73 18.60 1.95
C GLN A 76 -9.96 18.10 1.17
N GLU A 77 -9.81 17.98 -0.15
CA GLU A 77 -10.83 17.47 -1.04
C GLU A 77 -10.23 16.54 -2.11
N GLY A 78 -10.94 15.46 -2.42
CA GLY A 78 -10.61 14.52 -3.50
C GLY A 78 -10.86 13.06 -3.11
N ASN A 79 -10.16 12.16 -3.78
CA ASN A 79 -10.28 10.71 -3.57
C ASN A 79 -9.10 10.18 -2.77
N TYR A 80 -9.37 9.51 -1.65
CA TYR A 80 -8.34 9.07 -0.70
C TYR A 80 -8.32 7.55 -0.61
N LEU A 81 -7.14 6.97 -0.70
CA LEU A 81 -6.90 5.54 -0.52
C LEU A 81 -6.20 5.31 0.83
N ALA A 82 -6.81 4.51 1.68
CA ALA A 82 -6.31 4.09 2.98
C ALA A 82 -5.82 2.64 2.91
N LEU A 83 -4.56 2.42 3.25
CA LEU A 83 -3.91 1.11 3.24
C LEU A 83 -3.23 0.84 4.57
N LYS A 84 -3.08 -0.44 4.87
CA LYS A 84 -2.24 -0.98 5.93
C LYS A 84 -1.14 -1.84 5.36
N VAL A 85 0.04 -1.80 5.99
CA VAL A 85 1.16 -2.67 5.64
C VAL A 85 1.53 -3.51 6.87
N ASP A 86 1.55 -4.83 6.72
CA ASP A 86 2.07 -5.71 7.75
C ASP A 86 3.41 -6.27 7.27
N ALA A 87 4.45 -6.12 8.07
CA ALA A 87 5.77 -6.69 7.80
C ALA A 87 6.03 -7.85 8.77
N ASP A 88 6.73 -8.88 8.29
CA ASP A 88 7.05 -10.07 9.11
C ASP A 88 8.04 -9.76 10.25
N SER A 89 8.76 -8.64 10.16
CA SER A 89 9.72 -8.16 11.16
C SER A 89 9.20 -6.89 11.83
N GLU A 90 9.13 -6.89 13.16
CA GLU A 90 8.71 -5.74 13.98
C GLU A 90 9.70 -4.58 13.90
N ASP A 91 10.98 -4.86 13.63
CA ASP A 91 12.04 -3.85 13.48
C ASP A 91 12.13 -3.30 12.06
N ALA A 92 11.26 -3.76 11.14
CA ALA A 92 11.32 -3.32 9.75
C ALA A 92 10.86 -1.87 9.57
N ILE A 93 11.65 -1.11 8.83
CA ILE A 93 11.29 0.21 8.35
C ILE A 93 10.45 0.05 7.09
N VAL A 94 9.19 0.44 7.17
CA VAL A 94 8.26 0.48 6.03
C VAL A 94 8.20 1.90 5.48
N THR A 95 8.41 2.03 4.17
CA THR A 95 8.19 3.28 3.44
C THR A 95 7.19 3.08 2.31
N VAL A 96 6.32 4.07 2.13
CA VAL A 96 5.32 4.09 1.05
C VAL A 96 5.49 5.36 0.23
N GLU A 97 5.56 5.21 -1.08
CA GLU A 97 5.68 6.31 -2.03
C GLU A 97 4.51 6.26 -3.02
N LEU A 98 3.79 7.37 -3.15
CA LEU A 98 2.89 7.59 -4.28
C LEU A 98 3.70 8.09 -5.47
N VAL A 99 4.18 7.16 -6.29
CA VAL A 99 4.94 7.48 -7.50
C VAL A 99 4.03 8.24 -8.47
N GLY A 100 4.54 9.32 -9.06
CA GLY A 100 3.73 10.28 -9.82
C GLY A 100 2.94 11.26 -8.95
N GLY A 101 3.09 11.20 -7.62
CA GLY A 101 2.65 12.23 -6.68
C GLY A 101 3.67 13.37 -6.54
N THR A 102 3.37 14.33 -5.66
CA THR A 102 4.23 15.50 -5.39
C THR A 102 5.06 15.35 -4.11
N LYS A 103 4.82 14.30 -3.32
CA LYS A 103 5.52 14.00 -2.07
C LYS A 103 6.43 12.79 -2.31
N GLY A 104 7.60 12.78 -1.65
CA GLY A 104 8.51 11.62 -1.67
C GLY A 104 8.01 10.47 -0.80
N PRO A 105 8.83 9.40 -0.63
CA PRO A 105 8.50 8.30 0.27
C PRO A 105 8.21 8.77 1.69
N VAL A 106 7.19 8.17 2.31
CA VAL A 106 6.79 8.39 3.69
C VAL A 106 7.13 7.15 4.50
N THR A 107 7.87 7.31 5.59
CA THR A 107 8.08 6.25 6.57
C THR A 107 6.82 6.10 7.42
N LEU A 108 6.32 4.88 7.56
CA LEU A 108 5.16 4.60 8.40
C LEU A 108 5.55 4.62 9.88
N ASP A 109 4.59 4.98 10.73
CA ASP A 109 4.71 4.88 12.18
C ASP A 109 4.26 3.50 12.68
N GLU A 110 4.13 3.34 14.00
CA GLU A 110 3.81 2.07 14.66
C GLU A 110 2.44 1.51 14.25
N ASP A 111 1.51 2.35 13.80
CA ASP A 111 0.19 1.90 13.37
C ASP A 111 0.22 1.25 11.98
N MET A 112 1.28 1.52 11.19
CA MET A 112 1.54 0.97 9.85
C MET A 112 0.46 1.25 8.81
N ASN A 113 -0.27 2.35 9.00
CA ASN A 113 -1.35 2.78 8.11
C ASN A 113 -0.92 4.00 7.30
N ILE A 114 -1.50 4.19 6.12
CA ILE A 114 -1.28 5.39 5.32
C ILE A 114 -2.55 5.80 4.57
N VAL A 115 -2.76 7.10 4.48
CA VAL A 115 -3.78 7.71 3.61
C VAL A 115 -3.09 8.46 2.49
N LEU A 116 -3.51 8.21 1.24
CA LEU A 116 -2.94 8.80 0.04
C LEU A 116 -4.03 9.50 -0.78
N LEU A 117 -3.80 10.77 -1.14
CA LEU A 117 -4.66 11.51 -2.07
C LEU A 117 -4.34 11.09 -3.52
N ILE A 118 -5.27 10.41 -4.16
CA ILE A 118 -5.14 9.93 -5.54
C ILE A 118 -5.76 10.96 -6.49
N LYS A 119 -4.94 11.51 -7.39
CA LYS A 119 -5.36 12.54 -8.36
C LYS A 119 -5.47 12.00 -9.78
N ASN A 120 -4.66 11.02 -10.13
CA ASN A 120 -4.68 10.40 -11.44
C ASN A 120 -4.23 8.94 -11.35
N LYS A 121 -5.21 8.04 -11.31
CA LYS A 121 -5.01 6.60 -11.20
C LYS A 121 -4.26 5.96 -12.39
N ASP A 122 -4.23 6.62 -13.55
CA ASP A 122 -3.61 6.07 -14.76
C ASP A 122 -2.11 6.40 -14.84
N THR A 123 -1.66 7.40 -14.08
CA THR A 123 -0.25 7.82 -14.03
C THR A 123 0.39 7.62 -12.66
N GLN A 124 -0.40 7.38 -11.61
CA GLN A 124 0.08 7.15 -10.26
C GLN A 124 0.15 5.67 -9.93
N SER A 125 1.11 5.31 -9.09
CA SER A 125 1.27 3.96 -8.55
C SER A 125 1.77 4.02 -7.11
N ILE A 126 1.54 2.96 -6.34
CA ILE A 126 2.00 2.88 -4.95
C ILE A 126 3.21 1.96 -4.90
N LYS A 127 4.32 2.46 -4.39
CA LYS A 127 5.52 1.68 -4.13
C LYS A 127 5.71 1.52 -2.64
N VAL A 128 5.72 0.29 -2.17
CA VAL A 128 6.00 -0.09 -0.77
C VAL A 128 7.39 -0.69 -0.72
N THR A 129 8.21 -0.22 0.22
CA THR A 129 9.54 -0.77 0.50
C THR A 129 9.64 -1.10 1.98
N VAL A 130 10.05 -2.33 2.29
CA VAL A 130 10.28 -2.84 3.65
C VAL A 130 11.76 -3.19 3.78
N ASN A 131 12.40 -2.76 4.86
CA ASN A 131 13.82 -2.97 5.12
C ASN A 131 14.05 -3.23 6.61
N ASP A 132 14.68 -4.34 6.98
CA ASP A 132 14.97 -4.73 8.37
C ASP A 132 16.44 -4.48 8.79
N GLY A 133 17.19 -3.77 7.96
CA GLY A 133 18.61 -3.48 8.15
C GLY A 133 19.56 -4.47 7.47
N GLU A 134 19.09 -5.69 7.16
CA GLU A 134 19.91 -6.71 6.49
C GLU A 134 19.41 -7.01 5.07
N ASP A 135 18.09 -7.05 4.90
CA ASP A 135 17.43 -7.34 3.64
C ASP A 135 16.45 -6.21 3.27
N SER A 136 15.99 -6.22 2.01
CA SER A 136 14.94 -5.30 1.59
C SER A 136 14.03 -5.93 0.54
N ALA A 137 12.76 -5.59 0.60
CA ALA A 137 11.76 -5.99 -0.38
C ALA A 137 10.99 -4.76 -0.86
N THR A 138 10.68 -4.73 -2.15
CA THR A 138 9.90 -3.65 -2.77
C THR A 138 8.79 -4.24 -3.63
N LYS A 139 7.61 -3.64 -3.54
CA LYS A 139 6.47 -3.99 -4.40
C LYS A 139 5.78 -2.72 -4.89
N THR A 140 5.36 -2.74 -6.14
CA THR A 140 4.66 -1.63 -6.78
C THR A 140 3.29 -2.08 -7.25
N TYR A 141 2.28 -1.25 -6.97
CA TYR A 141 0.89 -1.49 -7.31
C TYR A 141 0.40 -0.41 -8.26
N GLY A 142 -0.09 -0.82 -9.43
CA GLY A 142 -0.85 0.05 -10.32
C GLY A 142 -2.20 0.43 -9.70
N LEU A 143 -2.74 1.56 -10.13
CA LEU A 143 -4.01 2.10 -9.65
C LEU A 143 -5.09 2.12 -10.73
N THR A 144 -4.80 1.64 -11.94
CA THR A 144 -5.68 1.73 -13.11
C THR A 144 -7.06 1.11 -12.90
N GLY A 145 -7.15 0.07 -12.07
CA GLY A 145 -8.40 -0.60 -11.67
C GLY A 145 -9.22 0.11 -10.59
N LEU A 146 -8.79 1.27 -10.10
CA LEU A 146 -9.63 2.11 -9.23
C LEU A 146 -10.71 2.85 -10.03
N THR A 147 -11.84 3.07 -9.38
CA THR A 147 -12.85 4.06 -9.79
C THR A 147 -12.74 5.26 -8.85
N LEU A 148 -12.51 6.45 -9.40
CA LEU A 148 -12.51 7.70 -8.64
C LEU A 148 -13.89 8.32 -8.80
N GLU A 149 -14.67 8.40 -7.72
CA GLU A 149 -15.95 9.11 -7.75
C GLU A 149 -15.72 10.61 -7.95
N THR A 150 -16.67 11.24 -8.62
CA THR A 150 -16.72 12.69 -8.80
C THR A 150 -17.84 13.26 -7.93
N GLU A 151 -17.81 14.59 -7.71
CA GLU A 151 -18.91 15.34 -7.09
C GLU A 151 -20.29 15.13 -7.75
#